data_AF-D1PZ58-F1
#
_entry.id   AF-D1PZ58-F1
#
_cell.length_a   1.000
_cell.length_b   1.000
_cell.length_c   1.000
_cell.angle_alpha   90.00
_cell.angle_beta   90.00
_cell.angle_gamma   90.00
#
_symmetry.space_group_name_H-M   'P 1'
#
loop_
_entity.id
_entity.type
_entity.pdbx_description
1 polymer ?
#
loop_
_entity_poly.entity_id
_entity_poly.type
_entity_poly.pdbx_seq_one_letter_code
_entity_poly.pdbx_strand_id
1 'polypeptide(L)'
;MKRKITTACALLLMALSMHAQVYKEVDKTPGERLGTLLKDFEKGMKKTGESLSGLLGLEGKTDSTLIEIDGVKYMPVYTVDRFTADSLSMYEACRKDFAKRYNAATIVSVAIPQENWLETVVMENKKVAMYKRKAYCYVLGKDGKDGYINARYAFMQSRKPGKRWLSAAGYWPKFERADAIPIMHYKRLKKK
;
A
#
# COMPACT_ATOMS: atom_id res chain seq x y z
N MET A 1 21.66 5.04 -62.76
CA MET A 1 21.77 5.47 -61.34
C MET A 1 20.67 4.81 -60.53
N LYS A 2 21.05 4.05 -59.48
CA LYS A 2 20.36 3.86 -58.17
C LYS A 2 18.88 3.37 -58.20
N ARG A 3 18.38 2.37 -57.46
CA ARG A 3 18.82 1.44 -56.39
C ARG A 3 17.63 0.45 -56.21
N LYS A 4 17.87 -0.86 -56.19
CA LYS A 4 17.68 -1.82 -55.07
C LYS A 4 16.23 -2.01 -54.56
N ILE A 5 15.60 -3.17 -54.83
CA ILE A 5 15.58 -4.42 -54.03
C ILE A 5 14.45 -4.41 -52.98
N THR A 6 13.46 -5.28 -53.22
CA THR A 6 12.65 -6.09 -52.28
C THR A 6 12.29 -5.52 -50.91
N THR A 7 10.99 -5.53 -50.61
CA THR A 7 10.51 -5.54 -49.21
C THR A 7 9.39 -6.56 -49.07
N ALA A 8 9.81 -7.81 -48.88
CA ALA A 8 9.03 -8.80 -48.14
C ALA A 8 9.32 -8.57 -46.65
N CYS A 9 8.27 -8.43 -45.84
CA CYS A 9 8.18 -8.91 -44.46
C CYS A 9 6.80 -8.52 -43.91
N ALA A 10 5.80 -9.29 -44.31
CA ALA A 10 4.79 -9.73 -43.34
C ALA A 10 5.52 -10.37 -42.14
N LEU A 11 4.94 -10.22 -40.94
CA LEU A 11 5.42 -10.65 -39.61
C LEU A 11 6.08 -9.54 -38.77
N LEU A 12 5.24 -8.67 -38.22
CA LEU A 12 5.54 -7.91 -37.00
C LEU A 12 4.38 -8.06 -36.00
N LEU A 13 3.89 -9.30 -35.85
CA LEU A 13 2.82 -9.68 -34.93
C LEU A 13 3.30 -10.43 -33.68
N MET A 14 4.60 -10.49 -33.37
CA MET A 14 5.09 -11.18 -32.17
C MET A 14 6.31 -10.49 -31.56
N ALA A 15 6.10 -9.39 -30.83
CA ALA A 15 7.13 -8.86 -29.91
C ALA A 15 6.61 -7.92 -28.81
N LEU A 16 5.32 -7.95 -28.44
CA LEU A 16 4.98 -7.57 -27.07
C LEU A 16 5.29 -8.78 -26.20
N SER A 17 6.51 -8.77 -25.68
CA SER A 17 6.92 -9.60 -24.55
C SER A 17 5.87 -9.42 -23.46
N MET A 18 4.97 -10.40 -23.38
CA MET A 18 4.34 -10.77 -22.13
C MET A 18 5.48 -10.89 -21.13
N HIS A 19 5.65 -9.87 -20.28
CA HIS A 19 6.32 -10.05 -19.02
C HIS A 19 5.36 -10.86 -18.13
N ALA A 20 5.09 -12.09 -18.56
CA ALA A 20 4.64 -13.15 -17.69
C ALA A 20 5.81 -13.37 -16.75
N GLN A 21 5.77 -12.68 -15.62
CA GLN A 21 6.62 -13.01 -14.49
C GLN A 21 6.36 -14.48 -14.21
N VAL A 22 7.36 -15.32 -14.51
CA VAL A 22 7.42 -16.71 -14.09
C VAL A 22 7.27 -16.67 -12.56
N TYR A 23 6.06 -16.96 -12.07
CA TYR A 23 5.87 -17.29 -10.68
C TYR A 23 6.59 -18.61 -10.48
N LYS A 24 7.80 -18.56 -9.90
CA LYS A 24 8.36 -19.74 -9.27
C LYS A 24 7.35 -20.17 -8.21
N GLU A 25 6.83 -21.39 -8.33
CA GLU A 25 6.16 -22.02 -7.20
C GLU A 25 7.18 -22.08 -6.06
N VAL A 26 6.89 -21.31 -5.01
CA VAL A 26 7.76 -21.22 -3.85
C VAL A 26 7.32 -22.29 -2.87
N ASP A 27 8.03 -23.41 -2.92
CA ASP A 27 7.82 -24.65 -2.17
C ASP A 27 8.27 -24.53 -0.69
N LYS A 28 7.81 -23.46 -0.02
CA LYS A 28 8.10 -23.19 1.39
C LYS A 28 6.87 -22.66 2.10
N THR A 29 6.58 -23.23 3.26
CA THR A 29 5.41 -22.88 4.06
C THR A 29 5.52 -21.44 4.59
N PRO A 30 4.40 -20.73 4.80
CA PRO A 30 4.41 -19.34 5.28
C PRO A 30 5.17 -19.12 6.59
N GLY A 31 5.12 -20.08 7.53
CA GLY A 31 5.86 -20.03 8.80
C GLY A 31 7.38 -20.06 8.62
N GLU A 32 7.87 -20.79 7.63
CA GLU A 32 9.30 -20.80 7.31
C GLU A 32 9.75 -19.47 6.70
N ARG A 33 8.87 -18.78 5.96
CA ARG A 33 9.16 -17.45 5.39
C ARG A 33 9.21 -16.35 6.46
N LEU A 34 8.28 -16.39 7.41
CA LEU A 34 8.27 -15.50 8.59
C LEU A 34 9.48 -15.75 9.49
N GLY A 35 9.84 -17.02 9.70
CA GLY A 35 11.04 -17.40 10.44
C GLY A 35 12.34 -16.95 9.75
N THR A 36 12.43 -17.05 8.43
CA THR A 36 13.57 -16.48 7.68
C THR A 36 13.58 -14.97 7.72
N LEU A 37 12.43 -14.29 7.56
CA LEU A 37 12.34 -12.83 7.63
C LEU A 37 12.70 -12.29 9.02
N LEU A 38 12.25 -12.94 10.09
CA LEU A 38 12.61 -12.58 11.48
C LEU A 38 14.09 -12.82 11.77
N LYS A 39 14.66 -13.95 11.30
CA LYS A 39 16.10 -14.24 11.46
C LYS A 39 16.97 -13.30 10.62
N ASP A 40 16.51 -12.92 9.44
CA ASP A 40 17.20 -11.96 8.57
C ASP A 40 17.07 -10.53 9.15
N PHE A 41 15.96 -10.22 9.82
CA PHE A 41 15.74 -8.98 10.56
C PHE A 41 16.63 -8.89 11.82
N GLU A 42 16.75 -9.96 12.61
CA GLU A 42 17.69 -10.06 13.74
C GLU A 42 19.15 -9.95 13.31
N LYS A 43 19.52 -10.57 12.18
CA LYS A 43 20.87 -10.47 11.61
C LYS A 43 21.16 -9.09 11.02
N GLY A 44 20.16 -8.43 10.43
CA GLY A 44 20.28 -7.07 9.86
C GLY A 44 20.33 -5.96 10.91
N MET A 45 19.57 -6.07 12.01
CA MET A 45 19.55 -5.10 13.11
C MET A 45 20.91 -4.92 13.80
N LYS A 46 21.78 -5.94 13.80
CA LYS A 46 23.14 -5.83 14.33
C LYS A 46 24.10 -5.01 13.47
N LYS A 47 23.74 -4.63 12.24
CA LYS A 47 24.67 -3.94 11.32
C LYS A 47 24.15 -2.68 10.63
N THR A 48 22.84 -2.39 10.57
CA THR A 48 22.37 -1.16 9.91
C THR A 48 20.99 -0.76 10.42
N GLY A 49 20.88 0.42 11.01
CA GLY A 49 19.64 0.97 11.59
C GLY A 49 18.68 1.52 10.55
N GLU A 50 18.30 0.74 9.54
CA GLU A 50 17.35 1.15 8.51
C GLU A 50 16.16 0.18 8.44
N SER A 51 15.00 0.69 8.82
CA SER A 51 13.72 -0.02 8.84
C SER A 51 13.30 -0.56 7.45
N LEU A 52 12.42 -1.57 7.45
CA LEU A 52 11.78 -2.23 6.30
C LEU A 52 11.25 -1.31 5.17
N SER A 53 11.20 0.00 5.37
CA SER A 53 10.87 1.03 4.37
C SER A 53 11.77 0.96 3.12
N GLY A 54 13.03 0.54 3.28
CA GLY A 54 13.99 0.39 2.17
C GLY A 54 13.72 -0.79 1.24
N LEU A 55 13.03 -1.85 1.72
CA LEU A 55 12.77 -3.06 0.91
C LEU A 55 11.55 -2.92 -0.02
N LEU A 56 10.69 -1.92 0.21
CA LEU A 56 9.44 -1.72 -0.54
C LEU A 56 9.42 -0.43 -1.38
N GLY A 57 10.54 0.28 -1.50
CA GLY A 57 10.71 1.37 -2.46
C GLY A 57 9.84 2.60 -2.23
N LEU A 58 9.57 2.96 -0.98
CA LEU A 58 8.73 4.11 -0.63
C LEU A 58 9.52 5.12 0.20
N GLU A 59 10.35 5.91 -0.48
CA GLU A 59 10.86 7.16 0.06
C GLU A 59 9.76 8.23 -0.03
N GLY A 60 9.51 8.92 1.08
CA GLY A 60 8.74 10.17 1.03
C GLY A 60 8.02 10.55 2.32
N LYS A 61 8.62 11.53 3.03
CA LYS A 61 8.12 12.26 4.21
C LYS A 61 7.92 11.43 5.47
N THR A 62 8.55 11.87 6.56
CA THR A 62 8.39 11.33 7.91
C THR A 62 6.91 11.36 8.30
N ASP A 63 6.27 10.21 8.32
CA ASP A 63 4.90 10.06 8.76
C ASP A 63 4.84 10.27 10.29
N SER A 64 4.36 11.43 10.72
CA SER A 64 4.30 11.81 12.14
C SER A 64 3.30 10.99 12.96
N THR A 65 2.50 10.15 12.30
CA THR A 65 1.51 9.28 12.98
C THR A 65 2.11 7.96 13.45
N LEU A 66 3.34 7.64 13.06
CA LEU A 66 4.00 6.39 13.43
C LEU A 66 4.35 6.36 14.93
N ILE A 67 4.21 5.17 15.52
CA ILE A 67 4.52 4.89 16.91
C ILE A 67 5.80 4.08 16.96
N GLU A 68 6.80 4.57 17.69
CA GLU A 68 8.06 3.85 17.89
C GLU A 68 7.96 2.88 19.07
N ILE A 69 8.31 1.63 18.81
CA ILE A 69 8.39 0.56 19.80
C ILE A 69 9.71 -0.15 19.58
N ASP A 70 10.57 -0.13 20.61
CA ASP A 70 11.84 -0.84 20.65
C ASP A 70 12.73 -0.51 19.42
N GLY A 71 12.74 0.78 19.02
CA GLY A 71 13.48 1.29 17.87
C GLY A 71 12.82 1.08 16.50
N VAL A 72 11.64 0.45 16.44
CA VAL A 72 10.91 0.19 15.20
C VAL A 72 9.64 1.06 15.13
N LYS A 73 9.45 1.76 14.01
CA LYS A 73 8.29 2.64 13.79
C LYS A 73 7.16 1.88 13.10
N TYR A 74 6.01 1.78 13.78
CA TYR A 74 4.81 1.10 13.31
C TYR A 74 3.66 2.08 13.07
N MET A 75 2.79 1.75 12.12
CA MET A 75 1.50 2.40 11.96
C MET A 75 0.57 2.08 13.14
N PRO A 76 -0.22 3.06 13.60
CA PRO A 76 -1.29 2.80 14.54
C PRO A 76 -2.29 1.80 13.95
N VAL A 77 -2.86 0.97 14.82
CA VAL A 77 -3.92 0.02 14.49
C VAL A 77 -5.27 0.67 14.77
N TYR A 78 -6.10 0.76 13.74
CA TYR A 78 -7.47 1.25 13.82
C TYR A 78 -8.44 0.09 13.63
N THR A 79 -9.40 -0.02 14.54
CA THR A 79 -10.48 -1.03 14.47
C THR A 79 -11.86 -0.40 14.39
N VAL A 80 -11.94 0.94 14.39
CA VAL A 80 -13.18 1.71 14.39
C VAL A 80 -13.23 2.54 13.12
N ASP A 81 -14.30 2.36 12.35
CA ASP A 81 -14.66 3.24 11.25
C ASP A 81 -15.27 4.53 11.79
N ARG A 82 -14.85 5.67 11.27
CA ARG A 82 -15.43 6.98 11.59
C ARG A 82 -15.92 7.71 10.35
N PHE A 83 -15.73 7.17 9.16
CA PHE A 83 -15.92 7.91 7.92
C PHE A 83 -17.40 8.06 7.59
N THR A 84 -17.89 9.30 7.57
CA THR A 84 -19.33 9.59 7.45
C THR A 84 -19.81 9.75 6.01
N ALA A 85 -18.92 9.64 5.02
CA ALA A 85 -19.30 9.64 3.59
C ALA A 85 -19.43 8.21 3.06
N ASP A 86 -20.09 8.05 1.89
CA ASP A 86 -20.22 6.74 1.23
C ASP A 86 -18.84 6.12 0.95
N SER A 87 -18.52 5.08 1.74
CA SER A 87 -17.20 4.47 1.86
C SER A 87 -17.19 3.00 1.46
N LEU A 88 -18.34 2.41 1.12
CA LEU A 88 -18.46 0.97 0.84
C LEU A 88 -17.49 0.53 -0.26
N SER A 89 -17.41 1.31 -1.34
CA SER A 89 -16.48 1.04 -2.44
C SER A 89 -15.00 1.10 -2.02
N MET A 90 -14.67 1.93 -1.03
CA MET A 90 -13.31 2.04 -0.49
C MET A 90 -13.00 0.83 0.40
N TYR A 91 -13.96 0.43 1.24
CA TYR A 91 -13.86 -0.78 2.05
C TYR A 91 -13.59 -2.02 1.22
N GLU A 92 -14.41 -2.26 0.21
CA GLU A 92 -14.29 -3.41 -0.68
C GLU A 92 -12.96 -3.39 -1.45
N ALA A 93 -12.56 -2.21 -1.93
CA ALA A 93 -11.30 -2.02 -2.63
C ALA A 93 -10.09 -2.42 -1.76
N CYS A 94 -10.01 -1.93 -0.51
CA CYS A 94 -8.92 -2.29 0.40
C CYS A 94 -8.95 -3.78 0.75
N ARG A 95 -10.13 -4.29 1.08
CA ARG A 95 -10.31 -5.70 1.49
C ARG A 95 -9.87 -6.64 0.38
N LYS A 96 -10.26 -6.34 -0.86
CA LYS A 96 -9.93 -7.14 -2.04
C LYS A 96 -8.44 -7.11 -2.34
N ASP A 97 -7.82 -5.94 -2.35
CA ASP A 97 -6.37 -5.84 -2.59
C ASP A 97 -5.56 -6.51 -1.47
N PHE A 98 -5.96 -6.34 -0.21
CA PHE A 98 -5.32 -7.00 0.92
C PHE A 98 -5.39 -8.53 0.82
N ALA A 99 -6.59 -9.08 0.59
CA ALA A 99 -6.78 -10.52 0.45
C ALA A 99 -5.99 -11.11 -0.74
N LYS A 100 -5.79 -10.32 -1.81
CA LYS A 100 -4.95 -10.72 -2.93
C LYS A 100 -3.46 -10.77 -2.55
N ARG A 101 -2.97 -9.81 -1.77
CA ARG A 101 -1.56 -9.71 -1.35
C ARG A 101 -1.20 -10.70 -0.24
N TYR A 102 -2.11 -10.90 0.70
CA TYR A 102 -1.91 -11.69 1.91
C TYR A 102 -3.00 -12.77 2.00
N ASN A 103 -3.01 -13.68 1.03
CA ASN A 103 -4.04 -14.70 0.89
C ASN A 103 -4.13 -15.68 2.08
N ALA A 104 -3.05 -15.85 2.84
CA ALA A 104 -3.00 -16.68 4.04
C ALA A 104 -3.48 -15.94 5.30
N ALA A 105 -3.57 -14.61 5.26
CA ALA A 105 -3.96 -13.81 6.42
C ALA A 105 -5.49 -13.70 6.53
N THR A 106 -6.02 -13.86 7.74
CA THR A 106 -7.43 -13.62 8.03
C THR A 106 -7.64 -12.15 8.37
N ILE A 107 -8.49 -11.45 7.62
CA ILE A 107 -8.83 -10.04 7.89
C ILE A 107 -9.59 -9.95 9.22
N VAL A 108 -9.04 -9.16 10.14
CA VAL A 108 -9.60 -8.88 11.47
C VAL A 108 -10.44 -7.62 11.44
N SER A 109 -9.94 -6.56 10.80
CA SER A 109 -10.69 -5.30 10.66
C SER A 109 -10.29 -4.55 9.40
N VAL A 110 -11.24 -3.79 8.87
CA VAL A 110 -10.99 -2.73 7.88
C VAL A 110 -11.57 -1.45 8.48
N ALA A 111 -10.80 -0.37 8.50
CA ALA A 111 -11.21 0.88 9.12
C ALA A 111 -10.70 2.10 8.35
N ILE A 112 -11.57 3.08 8.15
CA ILE A 112 -11.22 4.43 7.71
C ILE A 112 -11.36 5.33 8.95
N PRO A 113 -10.27 5.62 9.67
CA PRO A 113 -10.35 6.25 10.99
C PRO A 113 -10.68 7.75 10.96
N GLN A 114 -10.78 8.33 9.77
CA GLN A 114 -11.07 9.74 9.56
C GLN A 114 -12.57 9.96 9.53
N GLU A 115 -13.07 11.08 10.04
CA GLU A 115 -14.50 11.40 9.95
C GLU A 115 -14.90 11.82 8.52
N ASN A 116 -13.99 12.52 7.83
CA ASN A 116 -14.20 13.01 6.48
C ASN A 116 -12.87 12.99 5.69
N TRP A 117 -12.93 13.33 4.42
CA TRP A 117 -11.75 13.47 3.59
C TRP A 117 -10.79 14.53 4.14
N LEU A 118 -9.49 14.25 4.11
CA LEU A 118 -8.46 15.27 4.32
C LEU A 118 -8.33 16.10 3.06
N GLU A 119 -8.81 17.33 3.11
CA GLU A 119 -8.79 18.24 1.98
C GLU A 119 -7.53 19.11 1.97
N THR A 120 -7.06 19.48 0.78
CA THR A 120 -5.93 20.38 0.59
C THR A 120 -6.17 21.23 -0.65
N VAL A 121 -5.85 22.52 -0.55
CA VAL A 121 -5.96 23.48 -1.66
C VAL A 121 -4.57 23.66 -2.26
N VAL A 122 -4.49 23.54 -3.59
CA VAL A 122 -3.28 23.84 -4.36
C VAL A 122 -3.46 25.23 -4.96
N MET A 123 -2.55 26.13 -4.60
CA MET A 123 -2.52 27.50 -5.08
C MET A 123 -1.46 27.66 -6.17
N GLU A 124 -1.81 28.32 -7.27
CA GLU A 124 -0.87 28.76 -8.31
C GLU A 124 -1.12 30.24 -8.58
N ASN A 125 -0.07 31.06 -8.58
CA ASN A 125 -0.17 32.50 -8.85
C ASN A 125 -1.27 33.22 -8.02
N LYS A 126 -1.35 32.91 -6.73
CA LYS A 126 -2.36 33.43 -5.78
C LYS A 126 -3.81 33.09 -6.13
N LYS A 127 -4.05 32.13 -7.04
CA LYS A 127 -5.37 31.60 -7.39
C LYS A 127 -5.47 30.13 -7.04
N VAL A 128 -6.68 29.67 -6.74
CA VAL A 128 -6.92 28.25 -6.50
C VAL A 128 -6.81 27.49 -7.83
N ALA A 129 -5.80 26.63 -7.95
CA ALA A 129 -5.60 25.80 -9.12
C ALA A 129 -6.36 24.48 -9.02
N MET A 130 -6.38 23.88 -7.82
CA MET A 130 -6.94 22.55 -7.61
C MET A 130 -7.30 22.32 -6.14
N TYR A 131 -8.35 21.54 -5.91
CA TYR A 131 -8.64 20.92 -4.63
C TYR A 131 -8.23 19.46 -4.70
N LYS A 132 -7.54 18.97 -3.67
CA LYS A 132 -7.22 17.55 -3.48
C LYS A 132 -7.91 17.09 -2.22
N ARG A 133 -8.36 15.84 -2.22
CA ARG A 133 -8.88 15.20 -1.01
C ARG A 133 -8.37 13.78 -0.90
N LYS A 134 -8.03 13.36 0.32
CA LYS A 134 -7.44 12.06 0.62
C LYS A 134 -8.14 11.38 1.79
N ALA A 135 -8.33 10.07 1.68
CA ALA A 135 -8.75 9.23 2.79
C ALA A 135 -7.83 8.01 2.89
N TYR A 136 -7.66 7.51 4.12
CA TYR A 136 -6.83 6.36 4.44
C TYR A 136 -7.66 5.23 4.97
N CYS A 137 -7.42 4.05 4.43
CA CYS A 137 -8.06 2.82 4.86
C CYS A 137 -7.00 1.88 5.40
N TYR A 138 -7.24 1.38 6.59
CA TYR A 138 -6.36 0.48 7.30
C TYR A 138 -6.98 -0.90 7.32
N VAL A 139 -6.23 -1.91 6.90
CA VAL A 139 -6.62 -3.31 6.95
C VAL A 139 -5.71 -4.04 7.93
N LEU A 140 -6.30 -4.56 8.99
CA LEU A 140 -5.62 -5.44 9.93
C LEU A 140 -5.93 -6.88 9.54
N GLY A 141 -4.90 -7.64 9.16
CA GLY A 141 -4.96 -9.08 9.03
C GLY A 141 -4.22 -9.77 10.18
N LYS A 142 -4.66 -10.95 10.54
CA LYS A 142 -3.93 -11.87 11.41
C LYS A 142 -3.31 -12.95 10.55
N ASP A 143 -2.00 -13.10 10.65
CA ASP A 143 -1.23 -14.13 9.93
C ASP A 143 -0.68 -15.13 10.95
N GLY A 144 -1.25 -16.33 10.94
CA GLY A 144 -0.94 -17.36 11.94
C GLY A 144 -1.30 -16.98 13.38
N LYS A 145 -0.49 -17.44 14.34
CA LYS A 145 -0.71 -17.23 15.78
C LYS A 145 0.07 -16.04 16.35
N ASP A 146 1.16 -15.65 15.71
CA ASP A 146 2.22 -14.87 16.37
C ASP A 146 2.26 -13.39 15.97
N GLY A 147 1.47 -12.97 14.98
CA GLY A 147 1.50 -11.59 14.52
C GLY A 147 0.30 -11.12 13.72
N TYR A 148 0.33 -9.83 13.43
CA TYR A 148 -0.64 -9.14 12.60
C TYR A 148 0.06 -8.46 11.43
N ILE A 149 -0.67 -8.24 10.35
CA ILE A 149 -0.27 -7.39 9.24
C ILE A 149 -1.20 -6.18 9.27
N ASN A 150 -0.65 -4.98 9.45
CA ASN A 150 -1.41 -3.73 9.38
C ASN A 150 -1.05 -3.02 8.08
N ALA A 151 -1.97 -2.98 7.13
CA ALA A 151 -1.77 -2.35 5.82
C ALA A 151 -2.54 -1.03 5.71
N ARG A 152 -1.93 -0.02 5.09
CA ARG A 152 -2.55 1.27 4.77
C ARG A 152 -2.72 1.44 3.27
N TYR A 153 -3.91 1.89 2.92
CA TYR A 153 -4.33 2.25 1.58
C TYR A 153 -4.71 3.72 1.53
N ALA A 154 -4.41 4.39 0.42
CA ALA A 154 -4.83 5.75 0.16
C ALA A 154 -5.83 5.80 -0.99
N PHE A 155 -6.86 6.61 -0.79
CA PHE A 155 -7.79 7.05 -1.82
C PHE A 155 -7.57 8.52 -2.06
N MET A 156 -7.44 8.92 -3.33
CA MET A 156 -7.22 10.31 -3.67
C MET A 156 -8.16 10.75 -4.78
N GLN A 157 -8.74 11.93 -4.57
CA GLN A 157 -9.50 12.63 -5.59
C GLN A 157 -9.00 14.05 -5.74
N SER A 158 -9.18 14.58 -6.94
CA SER A 158 -8.89 15.98 -7.24
C SER A 158 -9.99 16.61 -8.08
N ARG A 159 -10.11 17.93 -7.98
CA ARG A 159 -10.96 18.73 -8.86
C ARG A 159 -10.34 20.09 -9.12
N LYS A 160 -10.60 20.65 -10.31
CA LYS A 160 -10.43 22.08 -10.57
C LYS A 160 -11.64 22.86 -10.01
N PRO A 161 -11.53 24.17 -9.76
CA PRO A 161 -12.67 25.00 -9.38
C PRO A 161 -13.84 24.84 -10.35
N GLY A 162 -15.06 24.68 -9.81
CA GLY A 162 -16.28 24.50 -10.61
C GLY A 162 -16.40 23.16 -11.35
N LYS A 163 -15.50 22.18 -11.10
CA LYS A 163 -15.55 20.85 -11.71
C LYS A 163 -15.87 19.77 -10.68
N ARG A 164 -16.37 18.62 -11.15
CA ARG A 164 -16.63 17.44 -10.32
C ARG A 164 -15.33 16.81 -9.81
N TRP A 165 -15.43 16.08 -8.71
CA TRP A 165 -14.33 15.26 -8.20
C TRP A 165 -14.02 14.11 -9.14
N LEU A 166 -12.73 13.86 -9.37
CA LEU A 166 -12.22 12.76 -10.17
C LEU A 166 -11.22 11.96 -9.33
N SER A 167 -11.34 10.63 -9.37
CA SER A 167 -10.34 9.73 -8.79
C SER A 167 -9.13 9.64 -9.71
N ALA A 168 -7.93 9.80 -9.16
CA ALA A 168 -6.70 9.64 -9.94
C ALA A 168 -6.49 8.16 -10.30
N ALA A 169 -6.10 7.88 -11.55
CA ALA A 169 -5.77 6.52 -11.97
C ALA A 169 -4.65 5.93 -11.09
N GLY A 170 -4.86 4.71 -10.59
CA GLY A 170 -3.92 4.05 -9.67
C GLY A 170 -4.03 4.48 -8.20
N TYR A 171 -4.98 5.34 -7.84
CA TYR A 171 -5.20 5.82 -6.46
C TYR A 171 -6.55 5.37 -5.86
N TRP A 172 -7.03 4.18 -6.27
CA TRP A 172 -8.31 3.63 -5.82
C TRP A 172 -8.32 2.08 -5.80
N PRO A 173 -7.71 1.43 -4.79
CA PRO A 173 -6.90 2.00 -3.73
C PRO A 173 -5.41 2.04 -4.15
N LYS A 174 -4.64 3.00 -3.63
CA LYS A 174 -3.18 2.92 -3.65
C LYS A 174 -2.69 2.23 -2.39
N PHE A 175 -2.00 1.10 -2.52
CA PHE A 175 -1.25 0.51 -1.41
C PHE A 175 -0.10 1.45 -1.02
N GLU A 176 -0.03 1.85 0.24
CA GLU A 176 1.02 2.75 0.73
C GLU A 176 2.00 2.09 1.67
N ARG A 177 1.58 1.15 2.52
CA ARG A 177 2.48 0.55 3.52
C ARG A 177 1.84 -0.69 4.12
N ALA A 178 2.66 -1.64 4.55
CA ALA A 178 2.24 -2.67 5.49
C ALA A 178 3.32 -2.89 6.55
N ASP A 179 2.89 -3.07 7.79
CA ASP A 179 3.76 -3.43 8.91
C ASP A 179 3.40 -4.82 9.42
N ALA A 180 4.43 -5.66 9.64
CA ALA A 180 4.29 -6.88 10.42
C ALA A 180 4.42 -6.54 11.91
N ILE A 181 3.37 -6.79 12.68
CA ILE A 181 3.26 -6.45 14.10
C ILE A 181 3.35 -7.73 14.93
N PRO A 182 4.43 -7.91 15.71
CA PRO A 182 4.50 -8.96 16.72
C PRO A 182 3.34 -8.84 17.72
N ILE A 183 2.80 -9.97 18.18
CA ILE A 183 1.65 -9.99 19.10
C ILE A 183 1.88 -9.14 20.37
N MET A 184 3.12 -9.09 20.86
CA MET A 184 3.52 -8.30 22.03
C MET A 184 3.42 -6.78 21.82
N HIS A 185 3.50 -6.30 20.58
CA HIS A 185 3.39 -4.87 20.24
C HIS A 185 1.96 -4.45 19.90
N TYR A 186 1.10 -5.39 19.49
CA TYR A 186 -0.27 -5.10 19.03
C TYR A 186 -1.07 -4.20 19.98
N LYS A 187 -1.06 -4.50 21.29
CA LYS A 187 -1.81 -3.72 22.28
C LYS A 187 -1.33 -2.27 22.39
N ARG A 188 -0.03 -2.02 22.21
CA ARG A 188 0.58 -0.67 22.27
C ARG A 188 0.23 0.17 21.04
N LEU A 189 -0.12 -0.47 19.93
CA LEU A 189 -0.43 0.20 18.66
C LEU A 189 -1.92 0.48 18.47
N LYS A 190 -2.80 -0.13 19.27
CA LYS A 190 -4.24 0.04 19.13
C LYS A 190 -4.69 1.46 19.52
N LYS A 191 -5.23 2.19 18.56
CA LYS A 191 -5.91 3.47 18.79
C LYS A 191 -7.40 3.21 19.04
N LYS A 192 -7.98 3.95 19.99
CA LYS A 192 -9.42 3.98 20.25
C LYS A 192 -10.11 4.90 19.25
#